data_AF-A0A833G7U9-F1
#
_entry.id   AF-A0A833G7U9-F1
#
_cell.length_a   1.000
_cell.length_b   1.000
_cell.length_c   1.000
_cell.angle_alpha   90.00
_cell.angle_beta   90.00
_cell.angle_gamma   90.00
#
_symmetry.space_group_name_H-M   'P 1'
#
loop_
_entity.id
_entity.type
_entity.pdbx_description
1 polymer ?
#
loop_
_entity_poly.entity_id
_entity_poly.type
_entity_poly.pdbx_seq_one_letter_code
_entity_poly.pdbx_strand_id
1 'polypeptide(L)' 'MTGMTEAELDARHAEKMRKKKAARDKIIATKTIEKGLLIVHTGKGKGKSTAAFGMVFRAIGHGMKVGVVQFVKGAWGTG' A
#
# COMPACT_ATOMS: atom_id res chain seq x y z
N MET A 1 -24.45 -18.69 -30.42
CA MET A 1 -23.36 -18.16 -29.55
C MET A 1 -23.74 -18.46 -28.11
N THR A 2 -23.34 -19.61 -27.57
CA THR A 2 -23.55 -19.93 -26.15
C THR A 2 -22.45 -19.23 -25.35
N GLY A 3 -22.82 -18.19 -24.60
CA GLY A 3 -21.94 -17.58 -23.60
C GLY A 3 -21.66 -18.59 -22.48
N MET A 4 -20.48 -18.49 -21.86
CA MET A 4 -20.15 -19.28 -20.68
C MET A 4 -21.14 -18.95 -19.54
N THR A 5 -21.51 -19.97 -18.77
CA THR A 5 -22.34 -19.81 -17.57
C THR A 5 -21.58 -19.03 -16.49
N GLU A 6 -22.31 -18.42 -15.56
CA GLU A 6 -21.71 -17.67 -14.44
C GLU A 6 -20.77 -18.55 -13.61
N ALA A 7 -21.15 -19.81 -13.37
CA ALA A 7 -20.32 -20.78 -12.65
C ALA A 7 -18.99 -21.06 -13.36
N GLU A 8 -18.97 -21.13 -14.70
CA GLU A 8 -17.74 -21.32 -15.47
C GLU A 8 -16.86 -20.07 -15.47
N LEU A 9 -17.47 -18.88 -15.49
CA LEU A 9 -16.75 -17.61 -15.35
C LEU A 9 -16.09 -17.50 -13.95
N ASP A 10 -16.82 -17.83 -12.90
CA ASP A 10 -16.32 -17.84 -11.53
C ASP A 10 -15.22 -18.87 -11.32
N ALA A 11 -15.37 -20.08 -11.85
CA ALA A 11 -14.33 -21.12 -11.80
C ALA A 11 -13.05 -20.65 -12.51
N ARG A 12 -13.18 -20.04 -13.69
CA ARG A 12 -12.05 -19.45 -14.43
C ARG A 12 -11.40 -18.30 -13.67
N HIS A 13 -12.20 -17.46 -13.01
CA HIS A 13 -11.72 -16.35 -12.17
C HIS A 13 -10.96 -16.87 -10.95
N ALA A 14 -11.51 -17.86 -10.23
CA ALA A 14 -10.88 -18.49 -9.09
C ALA A 14 -9.55 -19.14 -9.49
N GLU A 15 -9.50 -19.85 -10.62
CA GLU A 15 -8.26 -20.45 -11.13
C GLU A 15 -7.19 -19.38 -11.44
N LYS A 16 -7.60 -18.28 -12.10
CA LYS A 16 -6.72 -17.13 -12.39
C LYS A 16 -6.19 -16.49 -11.11
N MET A 17 -7.03 -16.31 -10.10
CA MET A 17 -6.64 -15.73 -8.82
C MET A 17 -5.71 -16.66 -8.04
N ARG A 18 -5.94 -17.98 -8.08
CA ARG A 18 -5.04 -19.00 -7.49
C ARG A 18 -3.64 -18.94 -8.12
N LYS A 19 -3.57 -18.81 -9.45
CA LYS A 19 -2.28 -18.65 -10.16
C LYS A 19 -1.55 -17.37 -9.74
N LYS A 20 -2.26 -16.24 -9.63
CA LYS A 20 -1.67 -14.96 -9.15
C LYS A 20 -1.19 -15.07 -7.69
N LYS A 21 -1.98 -15.71 -6.83
CA LYS A 21 -1.63 -15.93 -5.42
C LYS A 21 -0.35 -16.76 -5.31
N ALA A 22 -0.26 -17.88 -6.03
CA ALA A 22 0.95 -18.72 -6.02
C ALA A 22 2.21 -17.97 -6.46
N ALA A 23 2.11 -17.10 -7.48
CA ALA A 23 3.24 -16.26 -7.89
C ALA A 23 3.60 -15.20 -6.82
N ARG A 24 2.60 -14.59 -6.17
CA ARG A 24 2.82 -13.61 -5.10
C ARG A 24 3.44 -14.24 -3.86
N ASP A 25 2.96 -15.41 -3.46
CA ASP A 25 3.47 -16.16 -2.30
C ASP A 25 4.95 -16.52 -2.50
N LYS A 26 5.34 -16.95 -3.71
CA LYS A 26 6.76 -17.18 -4.07
C LYS A 26 7.62 -15.92 -3.92
N ILE A 27 7.11 -14.74 -4.29
CA ILE A 27 7.83 -13.46 -4.15
C ILE A 27 7.93 -13.03 -2.70
N ILE A 28 6.92 -13.31 -1.88
CA ILE A 28 6.92 -12.95 -0.45
C ILE A 28 7.86 -13.87 0.33
N ALA A 29 7.91 -15.16 -0.02
CA ALA A 29 8.79 -16.14 0.63
C ALA A 29 10.27 -15.77 0.60
N THR A 30 10.71 -15.00 -0.41
CA THR A 30 12.11 -14.54 -0.52
C THR A 30 12.39 -13.25 0.25
N LYS A 31 11.36 -12.57 0.79
CA LYS A 31 11.48 -11.29 1.51
C LYS A 31 11.44 -11.49 3.02
N THR A 32 12.44 -12.17 3.56
CA THR A 32 12.51 -12.55 4.98
C THR A 32 13.20 -11.52 5.88
N ILE A 33 13.88 -10.52 5.30
CA ILE A 33 14.65 -9.55 6.06
C ILE A 33 13.72 -8.45 6.58
N GLU A 34 13.65 -8.33 7.91
CA GLU A 34 13.03 -7.20 8.59
C GLU A 34 14.06 -6.09 8.82
N LYS A 35 13.80 -4.91 8.26
CA LYS A 35 14.67 -3.73 8.39
C LYS A 35 13.88 -2.44 8.14
N GLY A 36 14.44 -1.32 8.59
CA GLY A 36 13.94 0.00 8.22
C GLY A 36 14.01 0.23 6.71
N LEU A 37 12.99 0.90 6.15
CA LEU A 37 12.89 1.23 4.73
C LEU A 37 12.83 2.75 4.55
N LEU A 38 13.45 3.24 3.46
CA LEU A 38 13.27 4.61 2.99
C LEU A 38 12.20 4.64 1.90
N ILE A 39 11.11 5.35 2.15
CA ILE A 39 10.00 5.50 1.21
C ILE A 39 9.97 6.95 0.72
N VAL A 40 10.03 7.15 -0.60
CA VAL A 40 10.02 8.48 -1.21
C VAL A 40 8.71 8.68 -1.97
N HIS A 41 7.87 9.58 -1.46
CA HIS A 41 6.69 10.07 -2.19
C HIS A 41 7.07 11.32 -2.99
N THR A 42 7.18 11.20 -4.31
CA THR A 42 7.59 12.27 -5.22
C THR A 42 6.59 12.46 -6.38
N GLY A 43 6.83 13.45 -7.24
CA GLY A 43 6.00 13.79 -8.39
C GLY A 43 5.12 15.03 -8.20
N LYS A 44 4.54 15.52 -9.28
CA LYS A 44 3.75 16.77 -9.29
C LYS A 44 2.34 16.62 -8.70
N GLY A 45 1.84 15.39 -8.58
CA GLY A 45 0.50 15.11 -8.05
C GLY A 45 0.32 15.55 -6.59
N LYS A 46 -0.94 15.87 -6.24
CA LYS A 46 -1.35 16.08 -4.84
C LYS A 46 -1.36 14.75 -4.09
N GLY A 47 -1.18 14.79 -2.76
CA GLY A 47 -1.29 13.61 -1.90
C GLY A 47 0.02 13.02 -1.35
N LYS A 48 1.18 13.56 -1.72
CA LYS A 48 2.49 13.11 -1.18
C LYS A 48 2.53 13.18 0.35
N SER A 49 2.22 14.36 0.89
CA SER A 49 2.19 14.58 2.34
C SER A 49 1.08 13.75 2.99
N THR A 50 -0.09 13.63 2.35
CA THR A 50 -1.20 12.82 2.86
C THR A 50 -0.83 11.34 2.99
N ALA A 51 -0.13 10.77 2.00
CA ALA A 51 0.35 9.39 2.06
C ALA A 51 1.38 9.19 3.19
N ALA A 52 2.31 10.14 3.35
CA ALA A 52 3.29 10.11 4.45
C ALA A 52 2.60 10.17 5.82
N PHE A 53 1.64 11.09 6.01
CA PHE A 53 0.86 11.17 7.25
C PHE A 53 -0.01 9.93 7.50
N GLY A 54 -0.57 9.32 6.45
CA GLY A 54 -1.28 8.04 6.57
C GLY A 54 -0.40 6.92 7.15
N MET A 55 0.88 6.86 6.76
CA MET A 55 1.85 5.93 7.34
C MET A 55 2.20 6.28 8.78
N VAL A 56 2.34 7.56 9.11
CA VAL A 56 2.54 8.03 10.50
C VAL A 56 1.38 7.59 11.39
N PHE A 57 0.13 7.84 10.99
CA PHE A 57 -1.04 7.45 11.78
C PHE A 57 -1.17 5.94 11.92
N ARG A 58 -0.86 5.19 10.87
CA ARG A 58 -0.81 3.72 10.96
C ARG A 58 0.23 3.25 11.98
N ALA A 59 1.43 3.81 11.96
CA ALA A 59 2.50 3.46 12.91
C ALA A 59 2.09 3.79 14.36
N ILE A 60 1.48 4.96 14.59
CA ILE A 60 0.94 5.35 15.90
C ILE A 60 -0.15 4.38 16.35
N GLY A 61 -1.07 3.98 15.44
CA GLY A 61 -2.12 3.00 15.74
C GLY A 61 -1.58 1.62 16.15
N HIS A 62 -0.36 1.29 15.77
CA HIS A 62 0.36 0.09 16.21
C HIS A 62 1.32 0.34 17.40
N GLY A 63 1.22 1.50 18.08
CA GLY A 63 2.02 1.82 19.27
C GLY A 63 3.48 2.20 18.98
N MET A 64 3.84 2.47 17.72
CA MET A 64 5.20 2.84 17.35
C MET A 64 5.48 4.32 17.68
N LYS A 65 6.72 4.63 18.08
CA LYS A 65 7.17 6.03 18.24
C LYS A 65 7.43 6.66 16.87
N VAL A 66 6.96 7.89 16.67
CA VAL A 66 7.10 8.61 15.40
C VAL A 66 7.56 10.05 15.62
N GLY A 67 8.47 10.52 14.78
CA GLY A 67 8.87 11.93 14.69
C GLY A 67 8.57 12.49 13.30
N VAL A 68 8.16 13.75 13.22
CA VAL A 68 7.84 14.44 11.96
C VAL A 68 8.62 15.74 11.89
N VAL A 69 9.31 15.97 10.77
CA VAL A 69 9.97 17.23 10.45
C VAL A 69 9.36 17.79 9.18
N GLN A 70 8.75 18.97 9.28
CA GLN A 70 8.25 19.71 8.12
C GLN A 70 9.24 20.83 7.79
N PHE A 71 9.88 20.72 6.63
CA PHE A 71 10.83 21.74 6.15
C PHE A 71 10.16 23.03 5.67
N VAL A 72 8.84 23.02 5.50
CA VAL A 72 8.05 24.18 5.15
C VAL A 72 7.27 24.64 6.38
N LYS A 73 7.23 25.96 6.58
CA LYS A 73 6.36 26.56 7.60
C LYS A 73 4.93 26.31 7.13
N GLY A 74 4.17 25.51 7.87
CA GLY A 74 2.72 25.51 7.70
C GLY A 74 2.26 26.95 7.83
N ALA A 75 1.48 27.46 6.86
CA ALA A 75 0.80 28.73 7.03
C ALA A 75 -0.24 28.53 8.13
N TRP A 76 0.21 28.51 9.39
CA TRP A 76 -0.62 28.79 10.54
C TRP A 76 -0.98 30.25 10.37
N GLY A 77 -2.17 30.51 9.83
CA GLY A 77 -2.82 31.79 10.06
C GLY A 77 -2.85 31.96 11.57
N THR A 78 -2.16 32.98 12.07
CA THR A 78 -2.39 33.48 13.41
C THR A 78 -3.85 33.92 13.47
N GLY A 79 -4.63 33.26 14.33
CA GLY A 79 -6.05 33.45 14.54
C GLY A 79 -6.57 32.36 15.45
#